data_AF-A0A087WWZ1-F1
#
_entry.id   AF-A0A087WWZ1-F1
#
_cell.length_a   1.000
_cell.length_b   1.000
_cell.length_c   1.000
_cell.angle_alpha   90.00
_cell.angle_beta   90.00
_cell.angle_gamma   90.00
#
_symmetry.space_group_name_H-M   'P 1'
#
loop_
_entity.id
_entity.type
_entity.pdbx_description
1 polymer ?
#
loop_
_entity_poly.entity_id
_entity_poly.type
_entity_poly.pdbx_seq_one_letter_code
_entity_poly.pdbx_strand_id
1 'polypeptide(L)'
;MTTHVTLEDALSNVDLLEELPLPDQQPCIEPPPSSIMYQANFDTNFEDRNAFVTGIARYIEQATVHSSMNEMLEEGHEYAVMLYTWRSCSRAIPQVKCNEQPNRVEIYEKTVEVLEPEVTKLMKFMYFQRKAIERFCSEVKRLCHAERRKDFVSEAYLLTLGKFINMFAVLDELKNMKCSVKNDHSAYKRAAQFLRKMADPQSIQESQNLSMFLANHNRITQQLEVIPGYEELLADIVNICVDYYENKMYLTPSEKHMLLKVMGFGLYLMDGNVSNIYKLDAKKRINLSKIDKFF
;
A
#
# COMPACT_ATOMS: atom_id res chain seq x y z
N MET A 1 23.96 20.29 -39.72
CA MET A 1 23.72 19.99 -38.29
C MET A 1 24.47 18.71 -37.99
N THR A 2 25.60 18.79 -37.29
CA THR A 2 26.38 17.62 -36.89
C THR A 2 25.64 16.93 -35.75
N THR A 3 24.94 15.84 -36.07
CA THR A 3 24.39 14.92 -35.08
C THR A 3 25.55 14.30 -34.33
N HIS A 4 25.84 14.80 -33.12
CA HIS A 4 26.80 14.18 -32.23
C HIS A 4 26.27 12.81 -31.83
N VAL A 5 26.92 11.76 -32.31
CA VAL A 5 26.65 10.37 -31.91
C VAL A 5 27.32 10.16 -30.54
N THR A 6 26.58 9.61 -29.57
CA THR A 6 27.13 9.33 -28.24
C THR A 6 28.02 8.07 -28.28
N LEU A 7 28.87 7.89 -27.27
CA LEU A 7 29.70 6.69 -27.17
C LEU A 7 28.82 5.44 -27.00
N GLU A 8 27.76 5.56 -26.20
CA GLU A 8 26.75 4.51 -25.99
C GLU A 8 26.09 4.10 -27.31
N ASP A 9 25.65 5.06 -28.15
CA ASP A 9 25.06 4.75 -29.46
C ASP A 9 26.05 3.98 -30.36
N ALA A 10 27.32 4.36 -30.32
CA ALA A 10 28.36 3.69 -31.10
C ALA A 10 28.63 2.26 -30.61
N LEU A 11 28.62 2.04 -29.28
CA LEU A 11 28.77 0.71 -28.69
C LEU A 11 27.55 -0.17 -28.98
N SER A 12 26.33 0.36 -28.87
CA SER A 12 25.11 -0.38 -29.21
C SER A 12 25.15 -0.88 -30.65
N ASN A 13 25.66 -0.09 -31.61
CA ASN A 13 25.81 -0.56 -32.99
C ASN A 13 26.77 -1.74 -33.14
N VAL A 14 27.78 -1.86 -32.28
CA VAL A 14 28.70 -3.01 -32.26
C VAL A 14 28.01 -4.21 -31.64
N ASP A 15 27.26 -4.03 -30.55
CA ASP A 15 26.50 -5.10 -29.90
C ASP A 15 25.48 -5.74 -30.86
N LEU A 16 24.84 -4.94 -31.72
CA LEU A 16 23.94 -5.44 -32.78
C LEU A 16 24.63 -6.43 -33.75
N LEU A 17 25.93 -6.28 -33.98
CA LEU A 17 26.68 -7.20 -34.84
C LEU A 17 26.98 -8.53 -34.14
N GLU A 18 27.15 -8.51 -32.81
CA GLU A 18 27.36 -9.71 -32.00
C GLU A 18 26.08 -10.55 -31.89
N GLU A 19 24.92 -9.91 -31.82
CA GLU A 19 23.62 -10.59 -31.78
C GLU A 19 23.17 -11.15 -33.14
N LEU A 20 23.90 -10.86 -34.21
CA LEU A 20 23.51 -11.21 -35.56
C LEU A 20 23.61 -12.73 -35.75
N PRO A 21 22.48 -13.43 -36.00
CA PRO A 21 22.50 -14.89 -36.07
C PRO A 21 23.30 -15.32 -37.30
N LEU A 22 24.45 -15.94 -37.06
CA LEU A 22 25.24 -16.54 -38.12
C LEU A 22 24.60 -17.89 -38.51
N PRO A 23 24.53 -18.24 -39.81
CA PRO A 23 24.06 -19.55 -40.24
C PRO A 23 25.01 -20.63 -39.69
N ASP A 24 24.49 -21.46 -38.79
CA ASP A 24 25.24 -22.58 -38.24
C ASP A 24 25.42 -23.65 -39.33
N GLN A 25 26.66 -24.07 -39.59
CA GLN A 25 26.95 -25.16 -40.54
C GLN A 25 26.82 -26.55 -39.88
N GLN A 26 26.28 -26.61 -38.66
CA GLN A 26 26.09 -27.86 -37.95
C GLN A 26 25.03 -28.72 -38.67
N PRO A 27 25.34 -29.97 -39.05
CA PRO A 27 24.34 -30.87 -39.61
C PRO A 27 23.21 -31.08 -38.60
N CYS A 28 21.96 -30.80 -38.97
CA CYS A 28 20.77 -31.13 -38.18
C CYS A 28 20.63 -32.65 -38.06
N ILE A 29 21.32 -33.25 -37.08
CA ILE A 29 21.10 -34.63 -36.67
C ILE A 29 20.02 -34.59 -35.59
N GLU A 30 18.76 -34.65 -36.00
CA GLU A 30 17.65 -34.81 -35.06
C GLU A 30 17.73 -36.21 -34.43
N PRO A 31 17.69 -36.35 -33.09
CA PRO A 31 17.53 -37.64 -32.46
C PRO A 31 16.16 -38.24 -32.85
N PRO A 32 16.04 -39.58 -32.92
CA PRO A 32 14.75 -40.21 -33.16
C PRO A 32 13.73 -39.76 -32.10
N PRO A 33 12.47 -39.50 -32.49
CA PRO A 33 11.46 -38.95 -31.59
C PRO A 33 11.27 -39.86 -30.37
N SER A 34 11.45 -39.29 -29.19
CA SER A 34 11.13 -39.94 -27.92
C SER A 34 9.62 -39.88 -27.67
N SER A 35 9.03 -41.01 -27.27
CA SER A 35 7.62 -41.07 -26.92
C SER A 35 7.37 -40.37 -25.58
N ILE A 36 6.67 -39.25 -25.60
CA ILE A 36 6.14 -38.61 -24.40
C ILE A 36 4.79 -39.26 -24.09
N MET A 37 4.68 -39.94 -22.95
CA MET A 37 3.39 -40.38 -22.43
C MET A 37 2.70 -39.21 -21.74
N TYR A 38 1.60 -38.73 -22.30
CA TYR A 38 0.71 -37.77 -21.68
C TYR A 38 -0.49 -38.50 -21.08
N GLN A 39 -0.84 -38.17 -19.84
CA GLN A 39 -2.06 -38.65 -19.20
C GLN A 39 -2.99 -37.45 -19.00
N ALA A 40 -4.10 -37.43 -19.72
CA ALA A 40 -5.11 -36.39 -19.58
C ALA A 40 -5.84 -36.56 -18.24
N ASN A 41 -5.78 -35.54 -17.38
CA ASN A 41 -6.69 -35.43 -16.26
C ASN A 41 -7.92 -34.64 -16.72
N PHE A 42 -9.11 -35.25 -16.71
CA PHE A 42 -10.38 -34.62 -17.08
C PHE A 42 -11.11 -34.03 -15.86
N ASP A 43 -10.40 -33.79 -14.77
CA ASP A 43 -10.99 -33.12 -13.61
C ASP A 43 -11.43 -31.69 -13.99
N THR A 44 -12.71 -31.39 -13.76
CA THR A 44 -13.35 -30.12 -14.14
C THR A 44 -13.37 -29.12 -12.99
N ASN A 45 -12.55 -29.36 -11.96
CA ASN A 45 -12.40 -28.44 -10.84
C ASN A 45 -11.61 -27.16 -11.20
N PHE A 46 -11.04 -27.07 -12.41
CA PHE A 46 -10.36 -25.87 -12.95
C PHE A 46 -9.30 -25.29 -11.99
N GLU A 47 -8.66 -26.11 -11.17
CA GLU A 47 -7.68 -25.67 -10.16
C GLU A 47 -6.48 -24.95 -10.81
N ASP A 48 -6.17 -25.33 -12.05
CA ASP A 48 -5.07 -24.83 -12.87
C ASP A 48 -5.46 -23.69 -13.81
N ARG A 49 -6.71 -23.19 -13.78
CA ARG A 49 -7.18 -22.13 -14.70
C ARG A 49 -6.26 -20.90 -14.74
N ASN A 50 -5.63 -20.58 -13.61
CA ASN A 50 -4.73 -19.44 -13.48
C ASN A 50 -3.42 -19.63 -14.25
N ALA A 51 -3.01 -20.87 -14.55
CA ALA A 51 -1.83 -21.19 -15.35
C ALA A 51 -2.07 -20.98 -16.86
N PHE A 52 -3.34 -20.95 -17.30
CA PHE A 52 -3.72 -20.78 -18.71
C PHE A 52 -4.14 -19.35 -19.08
N VAL A 53 -4.09 -18.41 -18.13
CA VAL A 53 -4.37 -16.99 -18.38
C VAL A 53 -3.20 -16.39 -19.19
N THR A 54 -3.32 -16.42 -20.52
CA THR A 54 -2.31 -15.92 -21.46
C THR A 54 -2.84 -14.76 -22.29
N GLY A 55 -1.92 -13.90 -22.76
CA GLY A 55 -2.24 -12.77 -23.64
C GLY A 55 -3.21 -11.75 -23.01
N ILE A 56 -4.32 -11.49 -23.70
CA ILE A 56 -5.30 -10.44 -23.36
C ILE A 56 -5.94 -10.66 -21.98
N ALA A 57 -6.20 -11.92 -21.60
CA ALA A 57 -6.86 -12.26 -20.34
C ALA A 57 -6.07 -11.78 -19.10
N ARG A 58 -4.73 -11.81 -19.17
CA ARG A 58 -3.84 -11.33 -18.10
C ARG A 58 -4.00 -9.83 -17.85
N TYR A 59 -4.11 -9.05 -18.92
CA TYR A 59 -4.29 -7.60 -18.82
C TYR A 59 -5.68 -7.25 -18.28
N ILE A 60 -6.72 -8.01 -18.65
CA ILE A 60 -8.07 -7.83 -18.12
C ILE A 60 -8.10 -8.09 -16.61
N GLU A 61 -7.43 -9.16 -16.14
CA GLU A 61 -7.33 -9.45 -14.71
C GLU A 61 -6.58 -8.36 -13.96
N GLN A 62 -5.43 -7.91 -14.49
CA GLN A 62 -4.68 -6.80 -13.89
C GLN A 62 -5.52 -5.51 -13.83
N ALA A 63 -6.26 -5.18 -14.90
CA ALA A 63 -7.14 -4.01 -14.92
C ALA A 63 -8.27 -4.11 -13.89
N THR A 64 -8.82 -5.32 -13.69
CA THR A 64 -9.86 -5.57 -12.67
C THR A 64 -9.31 -5.35 -11.26
N VAL A 65 -8.12 -5.90 -10.96
CA VAL A 65 -7.45 -5.68 -9.68
C VAL A 65 -7.11 -4.21 -9.48
N HIS A 66 -6.58 -3.55 -10.51
CA HIS A 66 -6.24 -2.14 -10.48
C HIS A 66 -7.46 -1.26 -10.21
N SER A 67 -8.60 -1.51 -10.86
CA SER A 67 -9.86 -0.79 -10.60
C SER A 67 -10.29 -0.92 -9.15
N SER A 68 -10.31 -2.15 -8.61
CA SER A 68 -10.69 -2.41 -7.21
C SER A 68 -9.75 -1.71 -6.21
N MET A 69 -8.46 -1.59 -6.54
CA MET A 69 -7.52 -0.85 -5.71
C MET A 69 -7.77 0.67 -5.74
N ASN A 70 -8.14 1.23 -6.89
CA ASN A 70 -8.47 2.65 -7.00
C ASN A 70 -9.72 3.01 -6.18
N GLU A 71 -10.76 2.16 -6.17
CA GLU A 71 -11.93 2.38 -5.31
C GLU A 71 -11.56 2.49 -3.83
N MET A 72 -10.59 1.70 -3.38
CA MET A 72 -10.10 1.74 -2.00
C MET A 72 -9.27 3.00 -1.70
N LEU A 73 -8.59 3.59 -2.69
CA LEU A 73 -7.94 4.89 -2.54
C LEU A 73 -8.95 6.01 -2.32
N GLU A 74 -10.08 5.97 -3.04
CA GLU A 74 -11.17 6.93 -2.86
C GLU A 74 -11.81 6.78 -1.47
N GLU A 75 -12.11 5.55 -1.04
CA GLU A 75 -12.60 5.29 0.33
C GLU A 75 -11.60 5.80 1.39
N GLY A 76 -10.30 5.59 1.17
CA GLY A 76 -9.25 6.12 2.04
C GLY A 76 -9.21 7.64 2.08
N HIS A 77 -9.51 8.31 0.97
CA HIS A 77 -9.61 9.76 0.92
C HIS A 77 -10.77 10.28 1.78
N GLU A 78 -11.93 9.61 1.77
CA GLU A 78 -13.06 9.97 2.64
C GLU A 78 -12.69 9.92 4.13
N TYR A 79 -11.96 8.88 4.55
CA TYR A 79 -11.45 8.79 5.92
C TYR A 79 -10.41 9.86 6.24
N ALA A 80 -9.56 10.23 5.28
CA ALA A 80 -8.61 11.34 5.45
C ALA A 80 -9.37 12.67 5.68
N VAL A 81 -10.44 12.94 4.93
CA VAL A 81 -11.30 14.10 5.13
C VAL A 81 -11.98 14.05 6.51
N MET A 82 -12.52 12.89 6.90
CA MET A 82 -13.13 12.69 8.22
C MET A 82 -12.14 13.04 9.34
N LEU A 83 -10.92 12.49 9.31
CA LEU A 83 -9.89 12.77 10.32
C LEU A 83 -9.47 14.24 10.31
N TYR A 84 -9.24 14.81 9.12
CA TYR A 84 -8.80 16.19 8.98
C TYR A 84 -9.82 17.20 9.53
N THR A 85 -11.11 16.96 9.25
CA THR A 85 -12.20 17.82 9.71
C THR A 85 -12.68 17.51 11.12
N TRP A 86 -12.18 16.45 11.76
CA TRP A 86 -12.56 16.09 13.13
C TRP A 86 -12.21 17.20 14.12
N ARG A 87 -13.23 17.74 14.77
CA ARG A 87 -13.12 18.69 15.88
C ARG A 87 -13.58 18.02 17.17
N SER A 88 -12.96 18.41 18.28
CA SER A 88 -13.22 17.75 19.56
C SER A 88 -14.65 18.01 20.04
N CYS A 89 -15.42 16.94 20.15
CA CYS A 89 -16.73 16.96 20.79
C CYS A 89 -16.58 17.00 22.31
N SER A 90 -15.60 16.27 22.87
CA SER A 90 -15.35 16.20 24.32
C SER A 90 -14.99 17.55 24.95
N ARG A 91 -14.42 18.49 24.18
CA ARG A 91 -14.20 19.88 24.66
C ARG A 91 -15.49 20.68 24.84
N ALA A 92 -16.56 20.33 24.12
CA ALA A 92 -17.86 20.98 24.23
C ALA A 92 -18.76 20.33 25.30
N ILE A 93 -18.43 19.12 25.74
CA ILE A 93 -19.21 18.37 26.73
C ILE A 93 -18.87 18.89 28.15
N PRO A 94 -19.86 19.21 28.99
CA PRO A 94 -19.63 19.64 30.37
C PRO A 94 -19.00 18.51 31.18
N GLN A 95 -17.88 18.81 31.84
CA GLN A 95 -17.13 17.81 32.62
C GLN A 95 -17.81 17.51 33.95
N VAL A 96 -17.84 16.23 34.31
CA VAL A 96 -18.26 15.77 35.63
C VAL A 96 -17.14 16.06 36.63
N LYS A 97 -17.37 16.97 37.58
CA LYS A 97 -16.35 17.43 38.55
C LYS A 97 -16.19 16.48 39.73
N CYS A 98 -17.28 15.89 40.20
CA CYS A 98 -17.29 14.97 41.33
C CYS A 98 -18.36 13.88 41.15
N ASN A 99 -18.27 12.83 41.96
CA ASN A 99 -19.19 11.71 41.90
C ASN A 99 -20.62 12.08 42.35
N GLU A 100 -20.77 13.09 43.20
CA GLU A 100 -22.05 13.52 43.77
C GLU A 100 -22.81 14.53 42.88
N GLN A 101 -22.27 14.86 41.71
CA GLN A 101 -22.87 15.84 40.81
C GLN A 101 -24.28 15.40 40.35
N PRO A 102 -25.34 16.22 40.57
CA PRO A 102 -26.73 15.80 40.31
C PRO A 102 -27.02 15.39 38.86
N ASN A 103 -26.51 16.16 37.88
CA ASN A 103 -26.73 15.91 36.46
C ASN A 103 -25.68 14.96 35.83
N ARG A 104 -24.93 14.22 36.65
CA ARG A 104 -23.87 13.31 36.17
C ARG A 104 -24.41 12.23 35.21
N VAL A 105 -25.57 11.65 35.52
CA VAL A 105 -26.18 10.59 34.69
C VAL A 105 -26.60 11.17 33.33
N GLU A 106 -27.32 12.28 33.35
CA GLU A 106 -27.80 12.98 32.16
C GLU A 106 -26.64 13.40 31.24
N ILE A 107 -25.54 13.93 31.80
CA ILE A 107 -24.33 14.27 31.04
C ILE A 107 -23.80 13.03 30.33
N TYR A 108 -23.69 11.89 31.01
CA TYR A 108 -23.18 10.67 30.39
C TYR A 108 -24.13 10.10 29.34
N GLU A 109 -25.43 10.17 29.55
CA GLU A 109 -26.43 9.74 28.56
C GLU A 109 -26.32 10.55 27.27
N LYS A 110 -26.26 11.89 27.40
CA LYS A 110 -26.07 12.79 26.25
C LYS A 110 -24.69 12.68 25.62
N THR A 111 -23.66 12.38 26.41
CA THR A 111 -22.31 12.10 25.89
C THR A 111 -22.32 10.88 24.99
N VAL A 112 -22.98 9.79 25.40
CA VAL A 112 -23.11 8.59 24.56
C VAL A 112 -23.94 8.90 23.32
N GLU A 113 -25.09 9.53 23.45
CA GLU A 113 -25.98 9.89 22.32
C GLU A 113 -25.25 10.67 21.22
N VAL A 114 -24.41 11.65 21.60
CA VAL A 114 -23.67 12.47 20.64
C VAL A 114 -22.46 11.73 20.05
N LEU A 115 -21.71 10.97 20.87
CA LEU A 115 -20.44 10.39 20.44
C LEU A 115 -20.57 8.99 19.81
N GLU A 116 -21.64 8.25 20.05
CA GLU A 116 -21.87 6.91 19.48
C GLU A 116 -21.79 6.87 17.94
N PRO A 117 -22.46 7.76 17.17
CA PRO A 117 -22.32 7.77 15.71
C PRO A 117 -20.90 8.11 15.26
N GLU A 118 -20.19 8.97 16.00
CA GLU A 118 -18.80 9.33 15.69
C GLU A 118 -17.84 8.17 15.98
N VAL A 119 -18.00 7.46 17.10
CA VAL A 119 -17.23 6.25 17.42
C VAL A 119 -17.49 5.14 16.39
N THR A 120 -18.72 5.04 15.86
CA THR A 120 -19.02 4.12 14.75
C THR A 120 -18.19 4.43 13.51
N LYS A 121 -17.95 5.71 13.18
CA LYS A 121 -17.06 6.09 12.08
C LYS A 121 -15.60 5.68 12.36
N LEU A 122 -15.13 5.81 13.60
CA LEU A 122 -13.79 5.36 14.00
C LEU A 122 -13.62 3.84 13.91
N MET A 123 -14.66 3.09 14.27
CA MET A 123 -14.69 1.63 14.08
C MET A 123 -14.57 1.26 12.60
N LYS A 124 -15.36 1.92 11.73
CA LYS A 124 -15.27 1.73 10.28
C LYS A 124 -13.88 2.06 9.73
N PHE A 125 -13.30 3.18 10.18
CA PHE A 125 -11.92 3.56 9.82
C PHE A 125 -10.89 2.50 10.24
N MET A 126 -10.98 1.98 11.47
CA MET A 126 -10.09 0.91 11.95
C MET A 126 -10.19 -0.35 11.06
N TYR A 127 -11.42 -0.75 10.70
CA TYR A 127 -11.63 -1.91 9.83
C TYR A 127 -11.15 -1.67 8.41
N PHE A 128 -11.39 -0.47 7.87
CA PHE A 128 -10.89 -0.05 6.57
C PHE A 128 -9.37 -0.14 6.53
N GLN A 129 -8.67 0.48 7.48
CA GLN A 129 -7.21 0.48 7.47
C GLN A 129 -6.64 -0.94 7.58
N ARG A 130 -7.25 -1.82 8.39
CA ARG A 130 -6.85 -3.24 8.46
C ARG A 130 -7.03 -3.94 7.11
N LYS A 131 -8.20 -3.81 6.49
CA LYS A 131 -8.51 -4.39 5.18
C LYS A 131 -7.58 -3.86 4.09
N ALA A 132 -7.28 -2.56 4.11
CA ALA A 132 -6.44 -1.91 3.12
C ALA A 132 -4.98 -2.38 3.23
N ILE A 133 -4.44 -2.50 4.44
CA ILE A 133 -3.09 -3.03 4.66
C ILE A 133 -3.03 -4.51 4.21
N GLU A 134 -3.99 -5.34 4.62
CA GLU A 134 -4.04 -6.75 4.22
C GLU A 134 -4.10 -6.92 2.69
N ARG A 135 -4.93 -6.10 2.02
CA ARG A 135 -5.03 -6.13 0.55
C ARG A 135 -3.73 -5.68 -0.12
N PHE A 136 -3.13 -4.59 0.36
CA PHE A 136 -1.86 -4.08 -0.17
C PHE A 136 -0.74 -5.11 0.00
N CYS A 137 -0.57 -5.65 1.20
CA CYS A 137 0.44 -6.68 1.48
C CYS A 137 0.20 -7.97 0.68
N SER A 138 -1.06 -8.35 0.43
CA SER A 138 -1.38 -9.49 -0.44
C SER A 138 -0.90 -9.26 -1.88
N GLU A 139 -1.09 -8.05 -2.42
CA GLU A 139 -0.59 -7.70 -3.75
C GLU A 139 0.94 -7.65 -3.80
N VAL A 140 1.59 -7.07 -2.79
CA VAL A 140 3.05 -7.10 -2.66
C VAL A 140 3.56 -8.53 -2.66
N LYS A 141 2.98 -9.41 -1.84
CA LYS A 141 3.34 -10.83 -1.78
C LYS A 141 3.15 -11.54 -3.12
N ARG A 142 2.07 -11.24 -3.84
CA ARG A 142 1.79 -11.82 -5.15
C ARG A 142 2.82 -11.40 -6.20
N LEU A 143 3.21 -10.13 -6.21
CA LEU A 143 4.16 -9.57 -7.17
C LEU A 143 5.62 -9.94 -6.84
N CYS A 144 5.95 -10.15 -5.57
CA CYS A 144 7.28 -10.57 -5.12
C CYS A 144 7.53 -12.08 -5.26
N HIS A 145 6.56 -12.88 -5.73
CA HIS A 145 6.75 -14.31 -5.93
C HIS A 145 7.90 -14.59 -6.91
N ALA A 146 8.75 -15.59 -6.62
CA ALA A 146 10.00 -15.85 -7.35
C ALA A 146 9.80 -15.98 -8.88
N GLU A 147 8.71 -16.62 -9.30
CA GLU A 147 8.37 -16.76 -10.72
C GLU A 147 7.75 -15.50 -11.33
N ARG A 148 7.02 -14.69 -10.53
CA ARG A 148 6.34 -13.48 -11.02
C ARG A 148 7.21 -12.24 -10.95
N ARG A 149 8.31 -12.26 -10.20
CA ARG A 149 9.24 -11.12 -10.10
C ARG A 149 9.92 -10.79 -11.44
N LYS A 150 9.99 -11.76 -12.36
CA LYS A 150 10.51 -11.57 -13.72
C LYS A 150 9.44 -11.09 -14.70
N ASP A 151 8.19 -11.05 -14.27
CA ASP A 151 7.09 -10.67 -15.14
C ASP A 151 6.93 -9.16 -15.24
N PHE A 152 6.39 -8.72 -16.36
CA PHE A 152 5.97 -7.34 -16.55
C PHE A 152 4.87 -6.91 -15.57
N VAL A 153 5.09 -5.77 -14.93
CA VAL A 153 4.11 -5.02 -14.13
C VAL A 153 3.92 -3.65 -14.79
N SER A 154 2.68 -3.23 -14.99
CA SER A 154 2.41 -1.96 -15.66
C SER A 154 2.78 -0.77 -14.78
N GLU A 155 3.33 0.26 -15.40
CA GLU A 155 3.71 1.53 -14.76
C GLU A 155 2.56 2.15 -13.96
N ALA A 156 1.37 2.20 -14.57
CA ALA A 156 0.17 2.73 -13.93
C ALA A 156 -0.19 1.96 -12.65
N TYR A 157 0.06 0.64 -12.61
CA TYR A 157 -0.20 -0.17 -11.42
C TYR A 157 0.84 0.08 -10.33
N LEU A 158 2.12 0.24 -10.68
CA LEU A 158 3.17 0.65 -9.74
C LEU A 158 2.86 2.02 -9.11
N LEU A 159 2.40 2.99 -9.90
CA LEU A 159 1.97 4.30 -9.39
C LEU A 159 0.78 4.18 -8.44
N THR A 160 -0.18 3.30 -8.72
CA THR A 160 -1.30 3.04 -7.80
C THR A 160 -0.81 2.43 -6.49
N LEU A 161 0.12 1.47 -6.52
CA LEU A 161 0.75 0.96 -5.31
C LEU A 161 1.51 2.07 -4.55
N GLY A 162 2.18 2.98 -5.26
CA GLY A 162 2.77 4.20 -4.67
C GLY A 162 1.72 5.08 -3.97
N LYS A 163 0.57 5.33 -4.62
CA LYS A 163 -0.54 6.08 -4.01
C LYS A 163 -1.05 5.42 -2.73
N PHE A 164 -1.07 4.08 -2.64
CA PHE A 164 -1.40 3.35 -1.41
C PHE A 164 -0.41 3.65 -0.29
N ILE A 165 0.90 3.60 -0.57
CA ILE A 165 1.94 3.96 0.41
C ILE A 165 1.70 5.38 0.94
N ASN A 166 1.44 6.34 0.05
CA ASN A 166 1.10 7.70 0.44
C ASN A 166 -0.24 7.78 1.22
N MET A 167 -1.27 7.00 0.87
CA MET A 167 -2.53 6.96 1.60
C MET A 167 -2.31 6.52 3.05
N PHE A 168 -1.51 5.46 3.26
CA PHE A 168 -1.19 5.00 4.61
C PHE A 168 -0.44 6.06 5.41
N ALA A 169 0.52 6.76 4.79
CA ALA A 169 1.22 7.88 5.39
C ALA A 169 0.24 9.00 5.83
N VAL A 170 -0.64 9.44 4.93
CA VAL A 170 -1.62 10.49 5.20
C VAL A 170 -2.56 10.11 6.34
N LEU A 171 -3.09 8.88 6.32
CA LEU A 171 -4.02 8.41 7.35
C LEU A 171 -3.35 8.28 8.72
N ASP A 172 -2.12 7.77 8.78
CA ASP A 172 -1.41 7.64 10.06
C ASP A 172 -1.04 9.03 10.61
N GLU A 173 -0.50 9.93 9.80
CA GLU A 173 -0.17 11.30 10.22
C GLU A 173 -1.39 12.09 10.69
N LEU A 174 -2.51 12.00 9.97
CA LEU A 174 -3.76 12.66 10.38
C LEU A 174 -4.30 12.07 11.69
N LYS A 175 -4.27 10.74 11.85
CA LYS A 175 -4.63 10.07 13.10
C LYS A 175 -3.73 10.54 14.25
N ASN A 176 -2.43 10.65 14.01
CA ASN A 176 -1.42 11.02 15.01
C ASN A 176 -1.57 12.48 15.45
N MET A 177 -1.81 13.41 14.52
CA MET A 177 -1.99 14.84 14.82
C MET A 177 -3.30 15.13 15.57
N LYS A 178 -4.33 14.29 15.40
CA LYS A 178 -5.68 14.55 15.92
C LYS A 178 -5.93 13.93 17.29
N CYS A 179 -5.33 14.52 18.34
CA CYS A 179 -5.61 14.12 19.73
C CYS A 179 -7.10 14.14 20.09
N SER A 180 -7.89 15.01 19.43
CA SER A 180 -9.35 15.08 19.55
C SER A 180 -10.04 13.73 19.34
N VAL A 181 -9.59 12.94 18.36
CA VAL A 181 -10.17 11.61 18.04
C VAL A 181 -10.01 10.66 19.23
N LYS A 182 -8.78 10.57 19.76
CA LYS A 182 -8.46 9.74 20.93
C LYS A 182 -9.23 10.20 22.17
N ASN A 183 -9.35 11.51 22.38
CA ASN A 183 -10.02 12.07 23.54
C ASN A 183 -11.54 11.86 23.49
N ASP A 184 -12.16 12.05 22.33
CA ASP A 184 -13.59 11.85 22.12
C ASP A 184 -13.96 10.37 22.32
N HIS A 185 -13.21 9.43 21.73
CA HIS A 185 -13.39 7.99 22.01
C HIS A 185 -13.21 7.67 23.51
N SER A 186 -12.24 8.27 24.18
CA SER A 186 -12.01 8.05 25.62
C SER A 186 -13.13 8.62 26.49
N ALA A 187 -13.74 9.74 26.07
CA ALA A 187 -14.91 10.31 26.74
C ALA A 187 -16.14 9.41 26.57
N TYR A 188 -16.38 8.92 25.35
CA TYR A 188 -17.42 7.94 25.05
C TYR A 188 -17.25 6.66 25.89
N LYS A 189 -16.05 6.06 25.89
CA LYS A 189 -15.77 4.82 26.60
C LYS A 189 -16.08 4.94 28.10
N ARG A 190 -15.67 6.05 28.75
CA ARG A 190 -15.99 6.31 30.16
C ARG A 190 -17.49 6.43 30.41
N ALA A 191 -18.21 7.15 29.55
CA ALA A 191 -19.66 7.34 29.68
C ALA A 191 -20.43 6.02 29.49
N ALA A 192 -20.09 5.26 28.45
CA ALA A 192 -20.72 3.97 28.14
C ALA A 192 -20.48 2.91 29.23
N GLN A 193 -19.26 2.86 29.79
CA GLN A 193 -18.93 1.99 30.93
C GLN A 193 -19.72 2.36 32.18
N PHE A 194 -19.83 3.65 32.49
CA PHE A 194 -20.60 4.12 33.64
C PHE A 194 -22.08 3.73 33.54
N LEU A 195 -22.67 3.89 32.35
CA LEU A 195 -24.07 3.54 32.07
C LEU A 195 -24.30 2.03 31.88
N ARG A 196 -23.26 1.19 31.98
CA ARG A 196 -23.32 -0.27 31.76
C ARG A 196 -23.93 -0.66 30.40
N LYS A 197 -23.73 0.18 29.36
CA LYS A 197 -24.22 -0.09 27.99
C LYS A 197 -23.38 -1.12 27.24
N MET A 198 -22.14 -1.36 27.68
CA MET A 198 -21.24 -2.36 27.10
C MET A 198 -21.34 -3.66 27.91
N ALA A 199 -22.26 -4.54 27.53
CA ALA A 199 -22.54 -5.78 28.26
C ALA A 199 -22.12 -7.03 27.49
N ASP A 200 -22.02 -6.96 26.17
CA ASP A 200 -21.65 -8.09 25.33
C ASP A 200 -20.11 -8.22 25.20
N PRO A 201 -19.57 -9.45 25.28
CA PRO A 201 -18.12 -9.69 25.19
C PRO A 201 -17.48 -9.18 23.88
N GLN A 202 -18.24 -9.19 22.78
CA GLN A 202 -17.75 -8.75 21.48
C GLN A 202 -17.52 -7.23 21.43
N SER A 203 -18.49 -6.43 21.87
CA SER A 203 -18.39 -4.97 21.94
C SER A 203 -17.26 -4.51 22.87
N ILE A 204 -17.05 -5.22 23.99
CA ILE A 204 -15.93 -4.97 24.89
C ILE A 204 -14.60 -5.18 24.16
N GLN A 205 -14.45 -6.28 23.44
CA GLN A 205 -13.24 -6.58 22.66
C GLN A 205 -13.04 -5.55 21.53
N GLU A 206 -14.10 -5.17 20.84
CA GLU A 206 -14.06 -4.16 19.77
C GLU A 206 -13.64 -2.78 20.29
N SER A 207 -14.20 -2.32 21.41
CA SER A 207 -13.79 -1.08 22.07
C SER A 207 -12.33 -1.12 22.51
N GLN A 208 -11.85 -2.29 22.97
CA GLN A 208 -10.44 -2.47 23.34
C GLN A 208 -9.53 -2.42 22.11
N ASN A 209 -9.90 -3.06 21.01
CA ASN A 209 -9.16 -3.02 19.75
C ASN A 209 -9.05 -1.58 19.22
N LEU A 210 -10.15 -0.82 19.27
CA LEU A 210 -10.15 0.59 18.85
C LEU A 210 -9.24 1.45 19.76
N SER A 211 -9.28 1.22 21.06
CA SER A 211 -8.39 1.89 22.02
C SER A 211 -6.91 1.66 21.66
N MET A 212 -6.55 0.42 21.35
CA MET A 212 -5.20 0.06 20.93
C MET A 212 -4.84 0.63 19.56
N PHE A 213 -5.77 0.64 18.61
CA PHE A 213 -5.55 1.20 17.29
C PHE A 213 -5.25 2.71 17.34
N LEU A 214 -6.00 3.47 18.14
CA LEU A 214 -5.80 4.91 18.31
C LEU A 214 -4.54 5.25 19.14
N ALA A 215 -3.99 4.29 19.88
CA ALA A 215 -2.80 4.49 20.71
C ALA A 215 -1.49 4.09 20.01
N ASN A 216 -1.54 3.18 19.03
CA ASN A 216 -0.35 2.64 18.36
C ASN A 216 -0.08 3.32 17.01
N HIS A 217 1.19 3.41 16.65
CA HIS A 217 1.69 4.02 15.41
C HIS A 217 2.19 2.96 14.42
N ASN A 218 2.27 3.30 13.13
CA ASN A 218 3.07 2.59 12.11
C ASN A 218 2.89 1.07 12.00
N ARG A 219 1.66 0.58 11.81
CA ARG A 219 1.38 -0.86 11.64
C ARG A 219 1.82 -1.45 10.29
N ILE A 220 2.02 -0.63 9.26
CA ILE A 220 2.27 -1.15 7.91
C ILE A 220 3.70 -1.70 7.75
N THR A 221 4.71 -1.06 8.33
CA THR A 221 6.11 -1.49 8.23
C THR A 221 6.29 -2.93 8.71
N GLN A 222 5.66 -3.26 9.85
CA GLN A 222 5.72 -4.60 10.45
C GLN A 222 5.13 -5.70 9.56
N GLN A 223 4.11 -5.39 8.75
CA GLN A 223 3.49 -6.40 7.87
C GLN A 223 4.26 -6.59 6.56
N LEU A 224 4.96 -5.57 6.08
CA LEU A 224 5.77 -5.65 4.86
C LEU A 224 7.06 -6.45 5.10
N GLU A 225 7.73 -6.26 6.24
CA GLU A 225 9.00 -6.96 6.55
C GLU A 225 8.87 -8.50 6.58
N VAL A 226 7.65 -9.03 6.70
CA VAL A 226 7.38 -10.47 6.68
C VAL A 226 7.44 -11.04 5.25
N ILE A 227 7.29 -10.20 4.22
CA ILE A 227 7.23 -10.63 2.82
C ILE A 227 8.65 -10.65 2.23
N PRO A 228 9.18 -11.81 1.81
CA PRO A 228 10.51 -11.86 1.19
C PRO A 228 10.55 -11.06 -0.12
N GLY A 229 11.53 -10.17 -0.27
CA GLY A 229 11.73 -9.39 -1.49
C GLY A 229 10.75 -8.23 -1.67
N TYR A 230 10.06 -7.80 -0.61
CA TYR A 230 9.17 -6.63 -0.67
C TYR A 230 9.91 -5.35 -1.09
N GLU A 231 11.17 -5.22 -0.68
CA GLU A 231 12.04 -4.08 -0.96
C GLU A 231 12.31 -3.89 -2.45
N GLU A 232 12.20 -4.95 -3.23
CA GLU A 232 12.44 -4.94 -4.68
C GLU A 232 11.25 -4.33 -5.40
N LEU A 233 10.03 -4.71 -5.02
CA LEU A 233 8.84 -4.06 -5.56
C LEU A 233 8.78 -2.58 -5.15
N LEU A 234 9.12 -2.27 -3.90
CA LEU A 234 9.20 -0.87 -3.45
C LEU A 234 10.25 -0.08 -4.22
N ALA A 235 11.41 -0.68 -4.54
CA ALA A 235 12.42 -0.05 -5.38
C ALA A 235 11.89 0.25 -6.79
N ASP A 236 11.08 -0.62 -7.40
CA ASP A 236 10.43 -0.34 -8.69
C ASP A 236 9.46 0.85 -8.61
N ILE A 237 8.66 0.92 -7.54
CA ILE A 237 7.75 2.04 -7.29
C ILE A 237 8.53 3.36 -7.10
N VAL A 238 9.64 3.33 -6.36
CA VAL A 238 10.48 4.52 -6.15
C VAL A 238 11.16 4.94 -7.45
N ASN A 239 11.73 4.01 -8.21
CA ASN A 239 12.41 4.30 -9.46
C ASN A 239 11.46 4.91 -10.50
N ILE A 240 10.23 4.40 -10.63
CA ILE A 240 9.28 5.00 -11.56
C ILE A 240 8.87 6.40 -11.14
N CYS A 241 8.76 6.66 -9.83
CA CYS A 241 8.52 8.02 -9.35
C CYS A 241 9.68 8.96 -9.69
N VAL A 242 10.93 8.48 -9.56
CA VAL A 242 12.14 9.25 -9.88
C VAL A 242 12.16 9.60 -11.36
N ASP A 243 11.93 8.62 -12.23
CA ASP A 243 11.86 8.81 -13.68
C ASP A 243 10.76 9.80 -14.07
N TYR A 244 9.55 9.63 -13.52
CA TYR A 244 8.43 10.51 -13.80
C TYR A 244 8.70 11.95 -13.33
N TYR A 245 9.38 12.12 -12.20
CA TYR A 245 9.70 13.45 -11.69
C TYR A 245 10.77 14.14 -12.54
N GLU A 246 11.81 13.40 -12.92
CA GLU A 246 12.92 13.89 -13.75
C GLU A 246 12.46 14.28 -15.16
N ASN A 247 11.65 13.44 -15.78
CA ASN A 247 11.14 13.61 -17.14
C ASN A 247 9.87 14.46 -17.22
N LYS A 248 9.38 15.01 -16.09
CA LYS A 248 8.17 15.83 -16.01
C LYS A 248 6.90 15.11 -16.50
N MET A 249 6.79 13.82 -16.20
CA MET A 249 5.63 12.97 -16.50
C MET A 249 4.51 13.19 -15.47
N TYR A 250 4.06 14.44 -15.33
CA TYR A 250 2.97 14.85 -14.47
C TYR A 250 2.34 16.13 -15.02
N LEU A 251 1.06 16.37 -14.71
CA LEU A 251 0.37 17.57 -15.17
C LEU A 251 0.01 18.50 -14.01
N THR A 252 -0.60 17.94 -12.96
CA THR A 252 -1.09 18.71 -11.81
C THR A 252 -0.04 18.82 -10.71
N PRO A 253 -0.08 19.89 -9.88
CA PRO A 253 0.79 20.00 -8.70
C PRO A 253 0.62 18.84 -7.73
N SER A 254 -0.60 18.33 -7.57
CA SER A 254 -0.89 17.16 -6.73
C SER A 254 -0.16 15.90 -7.20
N GLU A 255 -0.12 15.65 -8.50
CA GLU A 255 0.63 14.52 -9.07
C GLU A 255 2.13 14.71 -8.86
N LYS A 256 2.66 15.91 -9.13
CA LYS A 256 4.06 16.23 -8.87
C LYS A 256 4.46 15.95 -7.42
N HIS A 257 3.70 16.44 -6.46
CA HIS A 257 3.99 16.25 -5.04
C HIS A 257 3.73 14.81 -4.57
N MET A 258 2.86 14.05 -5.25
CA MET A 258 2.67 12.63 -4.98
C MET A 258 3.98 11.86 -5.20
N LEU A 259 4.67 12.10 -6.32
CA LEU A 259 5.92 11.41 -6.65
C LEU A 259 6.97 11.57 -5.53
N LEU A 260 7.17 12.81 -5.04
CA LEU A 260 8.11 13.10 -3.96
C LEU A 260 7.73 12.41 -2.64
N LYS A 261 6.43 12.44 -2.29
CA LYS A 261 5.95 11.76 -1.06
C LYS A 261 6.14 10.25 -1.14
N VAL A 262 5.90 9.65 -2.30
CA VAL A 262 6.11 8.22 -2.53
C VAL A 262 7.59 7.86 -2.46
N MET A 263 8.50 8.68 -3.00
CA MET A 263 9.94 8.47 -2.84
C MET A 263 10.33 8.45 -1.35
N GLY A 264 9.91 9.46 -0.60
CA GLY A 264 10.29 9.60 0.81
C GLY A 264 9.78 8.46 1.68
N PHE A 265 8.47 8.17 1.61
CA PHE A 265 7.89 7.07 2.37
C PHE A 265 8.31 5.69 1.85
N GLY A 266 8.53 5.55 0.54
CA GLY A 266 9.05 4.32 -0.07
C GLY A 266 10.43 3.97 0.48
N LEU A 267 11.36 4.93 0.51
CA LEU A 267 12.68 4.75 1.12
C LEU A 267 12.58 4.44 2.62
N TYR A 268 11.70 5.13 3.35
CA TYR A 268 11.47 4.87 4.77
C TYR A 268 10.98 3.43 5.02
N LEU A 269 10.09 2.90 4.18
CA LEU A 269 9.60 1.52 4.30
C LEU A 269 10.65 0.49 3.87
N MET A 270 11.56 0.84 2.96
CA MET A 270 12.64 -0.04 2.49
C MET A 270 13.82 -0.13 3.45
N ASP A 271 14.02 0.88 4.32
CA ASP A 271 15.11 0.89 5.30
C ASP A 271 14.62 0.36 6.65
N GLY A 272 14.70 -0.97 6.80
CA GLY A 272 14.17 -1.70 7.96
C GLY A 272 15.15 -2.74 8.50
N ASN A 273 14.65 -3.71 9.23
CA ASN A 273 15.49 -4.77 9.80
C ASN A 273 16.04 -5.74 8.73
N VAL A 274 15.27 -5.92 7.65
CA VAL A 274 15.53 -6.92 6.61
C VAL A 274 16.23 -6.32 5.38
N SER A 275 16.00 -5.03 5.11
CA SER A 275 16.48 -4.33 3.92
C SER A 275 17.21 -3.04 4.30
N ASN A 276 18.17 -2.62 3.48
CA ASN A 276 18.95 -1.42 3.69
C ASN A 276 19.13 -0.64 2.39
N ILE A 277 18.71 0.62 2.39
CA ILE A 277 18.67 1.45 1.17
C ILE A 277 20.08 1.75 0.62
N TYR A 278 21.09 1.89 1.49
CA TYR A 278 22.47 2.15 1.05
C TYR A 278 23.10 0.95 0.35
N LYS A 279 22.73 -0.27 0.76
CA LYS A 279 23.14 -1.50 0.05
C LYS A 279 22.45 -1.62 -1.31
N LEU A 280 21.20 -1.16 -1.44
CA LEU A 280 20.49 -1.14 -2.71
C LEU A 280 21.08 -0.09 -3.66
N ASP A 281 21.44 1.09 -3.15
CA ASP A 281 22.14 2.13 -3.90
C ASP A 281 23.53 1.67 -4.37
N ALA A 282 24.29 0.99 -3.53
CA ALA A 282 25.59 0.40 -3.91
C ALA A 282 25.48 -0.63 -5.05
N LYS A 283 24.34 -1.32 -5.14
CA LYS A 283 23.99 -2.24 -6.25
C LYS A 283 23.40 -1.54 -7.47
N LYS A 284 23.30 -0.20 -7.45
CA LYS A 284 22.62 0.64 -8.45
C LYS A 284 21.15 0.26 -8.66
N ARG A 285 20.50 -0.32 -7.64
CA ARG A 285 19.09 -0.72 -7.70
C ARG A 285 18.15 0.48 -7.56
N ILE A 286 18.57 1.47 -6.79
CA ILE A 286 17.95 2.79 -6.62
C ILE A 286 19.04 3.85 -6.75
N ASN A 287 18.67 5.12 -6.92
CA ASN A 287 19.60 6.23 -7.00
C ASN A 287 19.29 7.28 -5.93
N LEU A 288 19.95 7.16 -4.78
CA LEU A 288 19.74 8.06 -3.65
C LEU A 288 20.23 9.49 -3.94
N SER A 289 21.26 9.64 -4.78
CA SER A 289 21.78 10.97 -5.16
C SER A 289 20.76 11.80 -5.96
N LYS A 290 19.97 11.17 -6.83
CA LYS A 290 18.87 11.86 -7.53
C LYS A 290 17.75 12.26 -6.58
N ILE A 291 17.37 11.35 -5.68
CA ILE A 291 16.29 11.61 -4.71
C ILE A 291 16.67 12.75 -3.77
N ASP A 292 17.92 12.75 -3.26
CA ASP A 292 18.46 13.82 -2.42
C ASP A 292 18.42 15.18 -3.12
N LYS A 293 18.79 15.24 -4.41
CA LYS A 293 18.69 16.47 -5.22
C LYS A 293 17.25 16.99 -5.38
N PHE A 294 16.25 16.12 -5.31
CA PHE A 294 14.84 16.51 -5.47
C PHE A 294 14.22 17.05 -4.18
N PHE A 295 14.76 16.68 -3.01
CA PHE A 295 14.29 17.10 -1.69
C PHE A 295 14.95 18.40 -1.22
#